data_AF-A0A554LG05-F1
#
_entry.id   AF-A0A554LG05-F1
#
_cell.length_a   1.000
_cell.length_b   1.000
_cell.length_c   1.000
_cell.angle_alpha   90.00
_cell.angle_beta   90.00
_cell.angle_gamma   90.00
#
_symmetry.space_group_name_H-M   'P 1'
#
loop_
_entity.id
_entity.type
_entity.pdbx_description
1 polymer ?
#
loop_
_entity_poly.entity_id
_entity_poly.type
_entity_poly.pdbx_seq_one_letter_code
_entity_poly.pdbx_strand_id
1 'polypeptide(L)'
;MLLPQPTIPSWVFTLGQSSAPRGPNFSGLRTDINLPNIFEPIINFFRNIGNFFHLDLTDPDLIATAKKVAIAFIIFFIFVLVYLFFRIRAINKAMGEATRTTQTPPAGSDGAPAIMQTTLKQGSWEAIKAKAQSYNEAEWKIAVIEADKFVDDALKAAGYQGETMGERLILIKPGNLVSLQELWDAHKLRNLIVHDAGFSLKHNQAVVAVNVFEKVLKEISAVS
;
A
#
# COMPACT_ATOMS: atom_id res chain seq x y z
N MET A 1 -60.81 1.59 7.62
CA MET A 1 -59.73 0.60 7.86
C MET A 1 -58.42 1.35 7.69
N LEU A 2 -57.80 1.80 8.78
CA LEU A 2 -56.54 2.56 8.78
C LEU A 2 -55.43 1.62 9.22
N LEU A 3 -54.38 1.49 8.42
CA LEU A 3 -53.20 0.67 8.75
C LEU A 3 -52.41 1.33 9.90
N PRO A 4 -51.81 0.55 10.82
CA PRO A 4 -51.01 1.10 11.91
C PRO A 4 -49.70 1.69 11.37
N GLN A 5 -49.32 2.85 11.89
CA GLN A 5 -48.03 3.49 11.60
C GLN A 5 -46.88 2.69 12.25
N PRO A 6 -45.73 2.52 11.57
CA PRO A 6 -44.59 1.81 12.15
C PRO A 6 -43.99 2.61 13.31
N THR A 7 -43.85 1.96 14.46
CA THR A 7 -43.14 2.51 15.62
C THR A 7 -41.63 2.45 15.37
N ILE A 8 -40.97 3.60 15.32
CA ILE A 8 -39.50 3.69 15.22
C ILE A 8 -38.89 3.25 16.57
N PRO A 9 -37.93 2.31 16.61
CA PRO A 9 -37.27 1.89 17.83
C PRO A 9 -36.52 3.02 18.54
N SER A 10 -36.55 3.04 19.87
CA SER A 10 -35.97 4.11 20.71
C SER A 10 -34.45 4.30 20.60
N TRP A 11 -33.73 3.37 19.97
CA TRP A 11 -32.29 3.51 19.73
C TRP A 11 -31.93 4.48 18.59
N VAL A 12 -32.90 4.85 17.74
CA VAL A 12 -32.69 5.78 16.61
C VAL A 12 -32.42 7.22 17.07
N PHE A 13 -32.82 7.59 18.31
CA PHE A 13 -32.55 8.92 18.87
C PHE A 13 -31.30 8.99 19.77
N THR A 14 -30.58 7.89 19.97
CA THR A 14 -29.40 7.82 20.86
C THR A 14 -28.07 7.95 20.10
N LEU A 15 -28.09 8.55 18.91
CA LEU A 15 -26.88 8.93 18.15
C LEU A 15 -26.85 10.43 17.83
N GLY A 16 -27.46 11.24 18.69
CA GLY A 16 -27.41 12.69 18.66
C GLY A 16 -26.40 13.30 19.63
N GLN A 17 -25.30 12.60 19.95
CA GLN A 17 -24.15 13.13 20.70
C GLN A 17 -22.96 12.15 20.69
N SER A 18 -22.47 11.80 19.51
CA SER A 18 -21.05 11.43 19.40
C SER A 18 -20.50 12.07 18.13
N SER A 19 -19.45 12.85 18.33
CA SER A 19 -18.75 13.56 17.27
C SER A 19 -18.33 12.57 16.19
N ALA A 20 -18.97 12.66 15.02
CA ALA A 20 -18.41 12.10 13.79
C ALA A 20 -16.93 12.49 13.72
N PRO A 21 -16.00 11.58 13.41
CA PRO A 21 -14.62 11.97 13.20
C PRO A 21 -14.63 12.95 12.03
N ARG A 22 -14.37 14.23 12.33
CA ARG A 22 -14.14 15.24 11.32
C ARG A 22 -13.04 14.69 10.41
N GLY A 23 -13.26 14.73 9.09
CA GLY A 23 -12.16 14.59 8.15
C GLY A 23 -11.01 15.52 8.54
N PRO A 24 -9.77 15.21 8.14
CA PRO A 24 -8.59 15.97 8.56
C PRO A 24 -8.85 17.48 8.47
N ASN A 25 -8.79 18.14 9.63
CA ASN A 25 -9.08 19.56 9.74
C ASN A 25 -7.87 20.35 9.21
N PHE A 26 -7.93 20.76 7.94
CA PHE A 26 -6.87 21.50 7.28
C PHE A 26 -6.82 22.99 7.66
N SER A 27 -7.69 23.48 8.57
CA SER A 27 -7.66 24.87 9.06
C SER A 27 -6.40 25.22 9.87
N GLY A 28 -5.56 24.24 10.17
CA GLY A 28 -4.23 24.42 10.78
C GLY A 28 -3.06 24.09 9.84
N LEU A 29 -3.27 23.80 8.56
CA LEU A 29 -2.16 23.86 7.61
C LEU A 29 -1.74 25.32 7.52
N ARG A 30 -0.59 25.63 8.12
CA ARG A 30 0.13 26.87 7.91
C ARG A 30 0.24 27.14 6.41
N THR A 31 -0.64 28.01 5.88
CA THR A 31 -0.48 28.61 4.56
C THR A 31 0.62 29.68 4.56
N ASP A 32 1.24 29.93 5.72
CA ASP A 32 2.40 30.78 5.95
C ASP A 32 3.72 29.99 5.87
N ILE A 33 3.81 28.97 5.01
CA ILE A 33 5.14 28.63 4.48
C ILE A 33 5.62 29.90 3.79
N ASN A 34 6.60 30.57 4.38
CA ASN A 34 7.27 31.71 3.79
C ASN A 34 8.08 31.19 2.59
N LEU A 35 7.36 30.98 1.48
CA LEU A 35 7.85 30.50 0.19
C LEU A 35 9.06 31.26 -0.39
N PRO A 36 9.33 32.54 -0.09
CA PRO A 36 10.49 33.25 -0.66
C PRO A 36 11.85 32.62 -0.30
N ASN A 37 12.00 31.99 0.87
CA ASN A 37 13.32 31.68 1.42
C ASN A 37 13.73 30.19 1.36
N ILE A 38 12.83 29.28 1.01
CA ILE A 38 13.17 27.84 0.95
C ILE A 38 14.08 27.48 -0.23
N PHE A 39 14.09 28.33 -1.26
CA PHE A 39 14.90 28.13 -2.46
C PHE A 39 16.27 28.78 -2.39
N GLU A 40 16.52 29.67 -1.41
CA GLU A 40 17.81 30.35 -1.25
C GLU A 40 19.00 29.38 -1.14
N PRO A 41 18.94 28.30 -0.35
CA PRO A 41 20.04 27.32 -0.30
C PRO A 41 20.30 26.67 -1.67
N ILE A 42 19.25 26.42 -2.43
CA ILE A 42 19.32 25.79 -3.76
C ILE A 42 19.91 26.76 -4.77
N ILE A 43 19.44 28.01 -4.79
CA ILE A 43 19.94 29.07 -5.68
C ILE A 43 21.42 29.36 -5.38
N ASN A 44 21.78 29.47 -4.10
CA ASN A 44 23.17 29.70 -3.68
C ASN A 44 24.08 28.50 -4.02
N PHE A 45 23.58 27.27 -3.92
CA PHE A 45 24.30 26.07 -4.37
C PHE A 45 24.62 26.14 -5.86
N PHE A 46 23.63 26.43 -6.72
CA PHE A 46 23.86 26.55 -8.16
C PHE A 46 24.75 27.74 -8.52
N ARG A 47 24.64 28.87 -7.82
CA ARG A 47 25.53 30.03 -7.99
C ARG A 47 26.98 29.68 -7.64
N ASN A 48 27.20 28.97 -6.53
CA ASN A 48 28.54 28.52 -6.13
C ASN A 48 29.15 27.55 -7.14
N ILE A 49 28.34 26.67 -7.73
CA ILE A 49 28.77 25.80 -8.83
C ILE A 49 29.17 26.63 -10.06
N GLY A 50 28.34 27.58 -10.48
CA GLY A 50 28.67 28.47 -11.60
C GLY A 50 29.99 29.20 -11.40
N ASN A 51 30.18 29.78 -10.20
CA ASN A 51 31.40 30.47 -9.83
C ASN A 51 32.63 29.55 -9.81
N PHE A 52 32.49 28.32 -9.31
CA PHE A 52 33.56 27.32 -9.30
C PHE A 52 34.03 26.95 -10.72
N PHE A 53 33.11 26.93 -11.68
CA PHE A 53 33.42 26.65 -13.09
C PHE A 53 33.67 27.90 -13.94
N HIS A 54 33.77 29.09 -13.33
CA HIS A 54 33.88 30.38 -14.04
C HIS A 54 32.81 30.60 -15.12
N LEU A 55 31.60 30.08 -14.89
CA LEU A 55 30.48 30.21 -15.81
C LEU A 55 29.69 31.48 -15.49
N ASP A 56 29.53 32.38 -16.47
CA ASP A 56 28.61 33.50 -16.34
C ASP A 56 27.17 33.01 -16.53
N LEU A 57 26.54 32.63 -15.42
CA LEU A 57 25.16 32.13 -15.39
C LEU A 57 24.12 33.21 -15.72
N THR A 58 24.53 34.46 -16.01
CA THR A 58 23.64 35.53 -16.48
C THR A 58 23.61 35.69 -18.00
N ASP A 59 24.54 35.03 -18.72
CA ASP A 59 24.59 35.06 -20.18
C ASP A 59 23.34 34.36 -20.79
N PRO A 60 22.51 35.10 -21.57
CA PRO A 60 21.32 34.54 -22.22
C PRO A 60 21.60 33.33 -23.11
N ASP A 61 22.74 33.29 -23.81
CA ASP A 61 23.09 32.22 -24.74
C ASP A 61 23.55 30.96 -24.01
N LEU A 62 24.30 31.13 -22.91
CA LEU A 62 24.66 30.04 -22.01
C LEU A 62 23.41 29.43 -21.37
N ILE A 63 22.48 30.25 -20.88
CA ILE A 63 21.20 29.81 -20.30
C ILE A 63 20.38 29.03 -21.34
N ALA A 64 20.29 29.53 -22.57
CA ALA A 64 19.54 28.86 -23.64
C ALA A 64 20.16 27.49 -23.99
N THR A 65 21.48 27.39 -24.01
CA THR A 65 22.21 26.15 -24.27
C THR A 65 22.05 25.16 -23.12
N ALA A 66 22.21 25.61 -21.87
CA ALA A 66 22.03 24.79 -20.68
C ALA A 66 20.62 24.21 -20.59
N LYS A 67 19.58 24.97 -20.94
CA LYS A 67 18.19 24.49 -21.00
C LYS A 67 18.01 23.34 -21.99
N LYS A 68 18.57 23.46 -23.20
CA LYS A 68 18.49 22.39 -24.22
C LYS A 68 19.19 21.12 -23.72
N VAL A 69 20.37 21.26 -23.12
CA VAL A 69 21.13 20.16 -22.52
C VAL A 69 20.31 19.50 -21.40
N ALA A 70 19.74 20.28 -20.47
CA ALA A 70 18.91 19.75 -19.39
C ALA A 70 17.69 18.97 -19.90
N ILE A 71 17.00 19.48 -20.93
CA ILE A 71 15.88 18.78 -21.57
C ILE A 71 16.34 17.44 -22.17
N ALA A 72 17.49 17.42 -22.86
CA ALA A 72 18.05 16.20 -23.42
C ALA A 72 18.38 15.17 -22.33
N PHE A 73 18.96 15.60 -21.20
CA PHE A 73 19.21 14.72 -20.05
C PHE A 73 17.91 14.17 -19.45
N ILE A 74 16.87 14.99 -19.27
CA ILE A 74 15.57 14.54 -18.76
C ILE A 74 14.98 13.47 -19.68
N ILE A 75 14.99 13.70 -21.00
CA ILE A 75 14.51 12.73 -21.99
C ILE A 75 15.31 11.42 -21.89
N PHE A 76 16.64 11.52 -21.81
CA PHE A 76 17.52 10.36 -21.63
C PHE A 76 17.18 9.56 -20.36
N PHE A 77 17.03 10.23 -19.22
CA PHE A 77 16.67 9.57 -17.96
C PHE A 77 15.28 8.92 -18.03
N ILE A 78 14.30 9.56 -18.69
CA ILE A 78 12.98 8.95 -18.92
C ILE A 78 13.13 7.65 -19.72
N PHE A 79 13.90 7.65 -20.82
CA PHE A 79 14.16 6.43 -21.58
C PHE A 79 14.84 5.34 -20.76
N VAL A 80 15.83 5.70 -19.94
CA VAL A 80 16.51 4.75 -19.03
C VAL A 80 15.51 4.17 -18.01
N LEU A 81 14.68 5.00 -17.38
CA LEU A 81 13.68 4.55 -16.41
C LEU A 81 12.66 3.62 -17.07
N VAL A 82 12.17 3.96 -18.27
CA VAL A 82 11.26 3.10 -19.04
C VAL A 82 11.94 1.77 -19.39
N TYR A 83 13.19 1.79 -19.84
CA TYR A 83 13.96 0.58 -20.12
C TYR A 83 14.11 -0.30 -18.88
N LEU A 84 14.50 0.28 -17.74
CA LEU A 84 14.63 -0.43 -16.46
C LEU A 84 13.29 -1.03 -16.03
N PHE A 85 12.20 -0.29 -16.17
CA PHE A 85 10.85 -0.75 -15.88
C PHE A 85 10.48 -2.00 -16.68
N PHE A 86 10.70 -1.97 -18.01
CA PHE A 86 10.47 -3.14 -18.86
C PHE A 86 11.39 -4.30 -18.51
N ARG A 87 12.66 -4.04 -18.20
CA ARG A 87 13.65 -5.06 -17.82
C ARG A 87 13.26 -5.74 -16.51
N ILE A 88 12.80 -5.00 -15.51
CA ILE A 88 12.30 -5.53 -14.24
C ILE A 88 11.04 -6.36 -14.49
N ARG A 89 10.10 -5.89 -15.32
CA ARG A 89 8.90 -6.67 -15.68
C ARG A 89 9.24 -7.97 -16.41
N ALA A 90 10.20 -7.96 -17.33
CA ALA A 90 10.63 -9.16 -18.04
C ALA A 90 11.22 -10.22 -17.09
N ILE A 91 12.03 -9.79 -16.12
CA ILE A 91 12.60 -10.69 -15.10
C ILE A 91 11.53 -11.23 -14.16
N ASN A 92 10.61 -10.37 -13.69
CA ASN A 92 9.52 -10.81 -12.82
C ASN A 92 8.61 -11.84 -13.52
N LYS A 93 8.39 -11.68 -14.83
CA LYS A 93 7.66 -12.67 -15.64
C LYS A 93 8.43 -13.99 -15.75
N ALA A 94 9.72 -13.95 -16.08
CA ALA A 94 10.56 -15.14 -16.20
C ALA A 94 10.70 -15.91 -14.87
N MET A 95 10.78 -15.20 -13.74
CA MET A 95 10.88 -15.79 -12.40
C MET A 95 9.54 -16.42 -11.94
N GLY A 96 8.41 -15.83 -12.34
CA GLY A 96 7.08 -16.37 -12.10
C GLY A 96 6.76 -17.64 -12.91
N GLU A 97 7.46 -17.88 -14.02
CA GLU A 97 7.37 -19.12 -14.81
C GLU A 97 8.32 -20.20 -14.27
N ALA A 98 9.57 -19.86 -13.91
CA ALA A 98 10.53 -20.80 -13.34
C ALA A 98 10.10 -21.39 -11.98
N THR A 99 9.23 -20.70 -11.24
CA THR A 99 8.68 -21.17 -9.96
C THR A 99 7.57 -22.24 -10.15
N ARG A 100 7.01 -22.39 -11.37
CA ARG A 100 5.95 -23.37 -11.65
C ARG A 100 6.46 -24.75 -12.08
N THR A 101 7.70 -24.86 -12.55
CA THR A 101 8.21 -26.08 -13.20
C THR A 101 9.02 -27.01 -12.28
N THR A 102 9.19 -26.67 -11.00
CA THR A 102 10.03 -27.44 -10.06
C THR A 102 9.26 -27.87 -8.80
N GLN A 103 8.09 -28.49 -8.99
CA GLN A 103 7.37 -29.19 -7.92
C GLN A 103 7.16 -30.66 -8.28
N THR A 104 8.23 -31.44 -8.20
CA THR A 104 8.15 -32.86 -7.85
C THR A 104 8.87 -33.03 -6.51
N PRO A 105 8.16 -33.38 -5.42
CA PRO A 105 8.80 -33.58 -4.12
C PRO A 105 9.75 -34.78 -4.18
N PRO A 106 11.03 -34.65 -3.74
CA PRO A 106 11.80 -35.82 -3.39
C PRO A 106 11.30 -36.35 -2.04
N ALA A 107 11.00 -37.65 -2.03
CA ALA A 107 10.72 -38.39 -0.81
C ALA A 107 11.96 -38.42 0.08
N GLY A 108 11.81 -37.99 1.33
CA GLY A 108 12.71 -38.29 2.45
C GLY A 108 13.91 -37.35 2.62
N SER A 109 13.90 -36.58 3.71
CA SER A 109 15.07 -36.44 4.58
C SER A 109 14.69 -35.75 5.90
N ASP A 110 15.04 -36.44 6.97
CA ASP A 110 14.90 -36.02 8.36
C ASP A 110 15.89 -34.90 8.71
N GLY A 111 15.44 -33.94 9.52
CA GLY A 111 16.29 -33.18 10.46
C GLY A 111 17.01 -31.93 9.96
N ALA A 112 16.33 -30.76 9.97
CA ALA A 112 16.82 -29.44 10.42
C ALA A 112 15.73 -28.37 10.19
N PRO A 113 15.53 -27.35 11.06
CA PRO A 113 14.42 -26.41 10.94
C PRO A 113 14.69 -25.37 9.85
N ALA A 114 14.17 -25.64 8.67
CA ALA A 114 14.04 -24.72 7.56
C ALA A 114 13.00 -23.62 7.88
N ILE A 115 13.36 -22.62 8.70
CA ILE A 115 12.48 -21.46 8.99
C ILE A 115 12.39 -20.49 7.78
N MET A 116 13.03 -20.79 6.64
CA MET A 116 13.08 -19.86 5.50
C MET A 116 12.66 -20.48 4.15
N GLN A 117 12.05 -21.67 4.13
CA GLN A 117 11.62 -22.32 2.88
C GLN A 117 10.19 -22.88 2.89
N THR A 118 9.33 -22.50 3.85
CA THR A 118 7.89 -22.79 3.78
C THR A 118 7.13 -21.79 2.91
N THR A 119 7.68 -21.54 1.72
CA THR A 119 6.93 -21.10 0.54
C THR A 119 6.29 -22.36 -0.08
N LEU A 120 5.44 -23.07 0.67
CA LEU A 120 4.78 -24.29 0.21
C LEU A 120 3.27 -24.07 0.19
N LYS A 121 2.77 -23.69 -1.00
CA LYS A 121 1.36 -23.47 -1.34
C LYS A 121 0.71 -22.32 -0.56
N GLN A 122 -0.11 -21.54 -1.26
CA GLN A 122 -0.98 -20.53 -0.64
C GLN A 122 -1.63 -21.14 0.60
N GLY A 123 -1.30 -20.60 1.78
CA GLY A 123 -2.00 -20.96 3.00
C GLY A 123 -3.47 -20.71 2.72
N SER A 124 -4.27 -21.76 2.83
CA SER A 124 -5.71 -21.60 2.74
C SER A 124 -6.14 -20.58 3.81
N TRP A 125 -7.29 -19.95 3.62
CA TRP A 125 -7.79 -18.95 4.57
C TRP A 125 -7.81 -19.46 6.02
N GLU A 126 -8.00 -20.76 6.21
CA GLU A 126 -7.93 -21.49 7.48
C GLU A 126 -6.53 -21.46 8.12
N ALA A 127 -5.46 -21.60 7.33
CA ALA A 127 -4.09 -21.54 7.82
C ALA A 127 -3.74 -20.11 8.31
N ILE A 128 -4.22 -19.10 7.60
CA ILE A 128 -4.09 -17.69 8.01
C ILE A 128 -4.79 -17.46 9.35
N LYS A 129 -6.02 -17.99 9.51
CA LYS A 129 -6.76 -17.90 10.78
C LYS A 129 -6.06 -18.64 11.92
N ALA A 130 -5.48 -19.81 11.66
CA ALA A 130 -4.74 -20.57 12.67
C ALA A 130 -3.51 -19.78 13.17
N LYS A 131 -2.74 -19.15 12.27
CA LYS A 131 -1.62 -18.28 12.63
C LYS A 131 -2.08 -17.07 13.45
N ALA A 132 -3.21 -16.47 13.11
CA ALA A 132 -3.76 -15.33 13.84
C ALA A 132 -4.20 -15.67 15.28
N GLN A 133 -4.50 -16.95 15.55
CA GLN A 133 -4.93 -17.47 16.86
C GLN A 133 -3.78 -18.04 17.70
N SER A 134 -2.55 -18.02 17.20
CA SER A 134 -1.43 -18.62 17.91
C SER A 134 -0.97 -17.77 19.10
N TYR A 135 0.01 -18.27 19.85
CA TYR A 135 0.60 -17.53 20.97
C TYR A 135 1.87 -16.74 20.58
N ASN A 136 2.21 -16.70 19.28
CA ASN A 136 3.46 -16.13 18.79
C ASN A 136 3.22 -14.87 17.94
N GLU A 137 3.79 -13.73 18.35
CA GLU A 137 3.70 -12.47 17.62
C GLU A 137 4.18 -12.57 16.17
N ALA A 138 5.22 -13.37 15.91
CA ALA A 138 5.73 -13.56 14.55
C ALA A 138 4.67 -14.19 13.63
N GLU A 139 3.89 -15.14 14.14
CA GLU A 139 2.81 -15.78 13.37
C GLU A 139 1.63 -14.83 13.16
N TRP A 140 1.34 -13.95 14.12
CA TRP A 140 0.34 -12.90 13.96
C TRP A 140 0.72 -11.93 12.83
N LYS A 141 1.98 -11.51 12.79
CA LYS A 141 2.52 -10.64 11.73
C LYS A 141 2.41 -11.33 10.37
N ILE A 142 2.79 -12.60 10.28
CA ILE A 142 2.66 -13.41 9.06
C ILE A 142 1.19 -13.51 8.64
N ALA A 143 0.27 -13.77 9.58
CA ALA A 143 -1.15 -13.87 9.29
C ALA A 143 -1.71 -12.58 8.66
N VAL A 144 -1.37 -11.41 9.21
CA VAL A 144 -1.82 -10.11 8.67
C VAL A 144 -1.25 -9.85 7.26
N ILE A 145 0.02 -10.17 7.03
CA ILE A 145 0.67 -10.00 5.71
C ILE A 145 0.03 -10.93 4.67
N GLU A 146 -0.18 -12.20 5.01
CA GLU A 146 -0.79 -13.18 4.12
C GLU A 146 -2.26 -12.85 3.84
N ALA A 147 -3.02 -12.41 4.86
CA ALA A 147 -4.41 -12.02 4.71
C ALA A 147 -4.59 -10.82 3.76
N ASP A 148 -3.76 -9.78 3.90
CA ASP A 148 -3.75 -8.61 3.01
C ASP A 148 -3.51 -9.01 1.54
N LYS A 149 -2.54 -9.90 1.31
CA LYS A 149 -2.26 -10.42 -0.03
C LYS A 149 -3.41 -11.25 -0.58
N PHE A 150 -4.04 -12.09 0.25
CA PHE A 150 -5.18 -12.91 -0.15
C PHE A 150 -6.36 -12.03 -0.60
N VAL A 151 -6.63 -10.94 0.13
CA VAL A 151 -7.68 -9.98 -0.22
C VAL A 151 -7.33 -9.17 -1.47
N ASP A 152 -6.09 -8.72 -1.64
CA ASP A 152 -5.66 -8.02 -2.88
C ASP A 152 -5.87 -8.90 -4.12
N ASP A 153 -5.53 -10.19 -4.03
CA ASP A 153 -5.75 -11.13 -5.13
C ASP A 153 -7.25 -11.37 -5.41
N ALA A 154 -8.08 -11.43 -4.37
CA ALA A 154 -9.54 -11.51 -4.53
C ALA A 154 -10.14 -10.24 -5.16
N LEU A 155 -9.68 -9.05 -4.76
CA LEU A 155 -10.11 -7.78 -5.36
C LEU A 155 -9.70 -7.66 -6.82
N LYS A 156 -8.49 -8.14 -7.18
CA LYS A 156 -8.06 -8.23 -8.59
C LYS A 156 -8.99 -9.14 -9.39
N ALA A 157 -9.31 -10.31 -8.86
CA ALA A 157 -10.21 -11.26 -9.51
C ALA A 157 -11.62 -10.69 -9.70
N ALA A 158 -12.08 -9.84 -8.77
CA ALA A 158 -13.33 -9.11 -8.87
C ALA A 158 -13.30 -7.87 -9.81
N GLY A 159 -12.16 -7.60 -10.46
CA GLY A 159 -12.04 -6.56 -11.50
C GLY A 159 -11.70 -5.15 -10.98
N TYR A 160 -11.39 -4.99 -9.69
CA TYR A 160 -10.94 -3.71 -9.15
C TYR A 160 -9.57 -3.33 -9.72
N GLN A 161 -9.43 -2.09 -10.20
CA GLN A 161 -8.23 -1.59 -10.89
C GLN A 161 -7.15 -1.09 -9.93
N GLY A 162 -5.88 -1.13 -10.33
CA GLY A 162 -4.73 -0.67 -9.55
C GLY A 162 -3.57 -1.67 -9.56
N GLU A 163 -2.32 -1.19 -9.64
CA GLU A 163 -1.14 -2.06 -9.69
C GLU A 163 -0.77 -2.59 -8.30
N THR A 164 -0.95 -1.74 -7.28
CA THR A 164 -0.72 -2.09 -5.87
C THR A 164 -2.04 -2.15 -5.10
N MET A 165 -2.05 -2.85 -3.95
CA MET A 165 -3.20 -2.84 -3.05
C MET A 165 -3.59 -1.40 -2.67
N GLY A 166 -2.63 -0.56 -2.29
CA GLY A 166 -2.89 0.85 -1.93
C GLY A 166 -3.53 1.64 -3.07
N GLU A 167 -3.01 1.55 -4.29
CA GLU A 167 -3.63 2.19 -5.47
C GLU A 167 -5.04 1.66 -5.73
N ARG A 168 -5.23 0.34 -5.59
CA ARG A 168 -6.53 -0.29 -5.77
C ARG A 168 -7.55 0.28 -4.79
N LEU A 169 -7.18 0.39 -3.51
CA LEU A 169 -8.03 0.97 -2.48
C LEU A 169 -8.38 2.46 -2.71
N ILE A 170 -7.51 3.23 -3.38
CA ILE A 170 -7.80 4.62 -3.79
C ILE A 170 -8.85 4.65 -4.91
N LEU A 171 -8.75 3.72 -5.87
CA LEU A 171 -9.60 3.69 -7.06
C LEU A 171 -11.00 3.10 -6.81
N ILE A 172 -11.18 2.34 -5.72
CA ILE A 172 -12.49 1.83 -5.32
C ILE A 172 -13.41 2.99 -4.93
N LYS A 173 -14.55 3.11 -5.61
CA LYS A 173 -15.54 4.15 -5.31
C LYS A 173 -16.17 3.90 -3.93
N PRO A 174 -16.36 4.96 -3.10
CA PRO A 174 -17.13 4.85 -1.87
C PRO A 174 -18.51 4.25 -2.15
N GLY A 175 -18.89 3.23 -1.38
CA GLY A 175 -20.17 2.51 -1.54
C GLY A 175 -20.09 1.22 -2.37
N ASN A 176 -19.01 0.98 -3.13
CA ASN A 176 -18.78 -0.32 -3.78
C ASN A 176 -18.36 -1.40 -2.78
N LEU A 177 -17.70 -1.00 -1.70
CA LEU A 177 -17.40 -1.82 -0.53
C LEU A 177 -17.79 -1.04 0.72
N VAL A 178 -18.74 -1.57 1.49
CA VAL A 178 -19.13 -1.11 2.82
C VAL A 178 -17.93 -1.18 3.76
N SER A 179 -17.08 -2.19 3.62
CA SER A 179 -15.88 -2.40 4.45
C SER A 179 -14.63 -1.63 3.98
N LEU A 180 -14.73 -0.74 2.99
CA LEU A 180 -13.56 -0.06 2.38
C LEU A 180 -12.66 0.67 3.39
N GLN A 181 -13.26 1.39 4.36
CA GLN A 181 -12.49 2.14 5.35
C GLN A 181 -11.75 1.22 6.33
N GLU A 182 -12.42 0.16 6.78
CA GLU A 182 -11.81 -0.84 7.66
C GLU A 182 -10.65 -1.55 6.95
N LEU A 183 -10.82 -1.88 5.67
CA LEU A 183 -9.79 -2.48 4.83
C LEU A 183 -8.56 -1.58 4.69
N TRP A 184 -8.77 -0.27 4.51
CA TRP A 184 -7.68 0.71 4.51
C TRP A 184 -6.87 0.69 5.80
N ASP A 185 -7.54 0.61 6.94
CA ASP A 185 -6.87 0.63 8.25
C ASP A 185 -6.13 -0.69 8.52
N ALA A 186 -6.69 -1.84 8.11
CA ALA A 186 -6.00 -3.12 8.14
C ALA A 186 -4.76 -3.15 7.21
N HIS A 187 -4.87 -2.57 6.01
CA HIS A 187 -3.74 -2.45 5.07
C HIS A 187 -2.61 -1.58 5.64
N LYS A 188 -2.95 -0.45 6.31
CA LYS A 188 -1.95 0.38 7.01
C LYS A 188 -1.24 -0.39 8.12
N LEU A 189 -1.97 -1.18 8.91
CA LEU A 189 -1.36 -2.03 9.94
C LEU A 189 -0.37 -3.01 9.32
N ARG A 190 -0.72 -3.64 8.19
CA ARG A 190 0.19 -4.50 7.44
C ARG A 190 1.44 -3.74 6.98
N ASN A 191 1.29 -2.51 6.49
CA ASN A 191 2.45 -1.71 6.07
C ASN A 191 3.37 -1.38 7.26
N LEU A 192 2.82 -1.05 8.42
CA LEU A 192 3.62 -0.85 9.64
C LEU A 192 4.44 -2.09 9.99
N ILE A 193 3.83 -3.29 9.94
CA ILE A 193 4.52 -4.57 10.24
C ILE A 193 5.72 -4.80 9.30
N VAL A 194 5.61 -4.44 8.03
CA VAL A 194 6.66 -4.69 7.03
C VAL A 194 7.77 -3.62 7.06
N HIS A 195 7.41 -2.36 7.33
CA HIS A 195 8.37 -1.25 7.29
C HIS A 195 9.09 -1.01 8.61
N ASP A 196 8.48 -1.37 9.74
CA ASP A 196 9.07 -1.21 11.06
C ASP A 196 9.38 -2.57 11.69
N ALA A 197 10.64 -2.97 11.61
CA ALA A 197 11.13 -4.22 12.20
C ALA A 197 10.97 -4.28 13.73
N GLY A 198 10.89 -3.12 14.40
CA GLY A 198 10.71 -3.00 15.85
C GLY A 198 9.24 -2.91 16.29
N PHE A 199 8.30 -2.85 15.35
CA PHE A 199 6.89 -2.73 15.66
C PHE A 199 6.38 -3.98 16.39
N SER A 200 5.88 -3.81 17.62
CA SER A 200 5.23 -4.91 18.35
C SER A 200 3.73 -4.94 18.04
N LEU A 201 3.29 -6.05 17.45
CA LEU A 201 1.89 -6.27 17.10
C LEU A 201 1.15 -6.93 18.27
N LYS A 202 0.05 -6.33 18.74
CA LYS A 202 -0.80 -6.99 19.75
C LYS A 202 -1.70 -8.03 19.10
N HIS A 203 -1.93 -9.15 19.79
CA HIS A 203 -2.81 -10.23 19.33
C HIS A 203 -4.19 -9.72 18.89
N ASN A 204 -4.81 -8.82 19.66
CA ASN A 204 -6.12 -8.26 19.33
C ASN A 204 -6.10 -7.45 18.03
N GLN A 205 -5.02 -6.74 17.72
CA GLN A 205 -4.86 -5.99 16.47
C GLN A 205 -4.78 -6.95 15.28
N ALA A 206 -4.04 -8.05 15.42
CA ALA A 206 -3.93 -9.08 14.40
C ALA A 206 -5.29 -9.74 14.11
N VAL A 207 -6.00 -10.17 15.16
CA VAL A 207 -7.33 -10.80 15.04
C VAL A 207 -8.34 -9.84 14.39
N VAL A 208 -8.36 -8.57 14.80
CA VAL A 208 -9.24 -7.56 14.21
C VAL A 208 -8.93 -7.37 12.73
N ALA A 209 -7.65 -7.23 12.35
CA ALA A 209 -7.26 -7.07 10.95
C ALA A 209 -7.64 -8.27 10.09
N VAL A 210 -7.39 -9.50 10.55
CA VAL A 210 -7.78 -10.73 9.84
C VAL A 210 -9.29 -10.85 9.69
N ASN A 211 -10.06 -10.44 10.70
CA ASN A 211 -11.53 -10.43 10.60
C ASN A 211 -12.05 -9.39 9.59
N VAL A 212 -11.40 -8.22 9.50
CA VAL A 212 -11.72 -7.22 8.47
C VAL A 212 -11.45 -7.79 7.07
N PHE A 213 -10.30 -8.44 6.87
CA PHE A 213 -10.00 -9.10 5.61
C PHE A 213 -11.03 -10.21 5.28
N GLU A 214 -11.48 -11.00 6.27
CA GLU A 214 -12.54 -12.00 6.07
C GLU A 214 -13.86 -11.35 5.63
N LYS A 215 -14.23 -10.23 6.26
CA LYS A 215 -15.44 -9.48 5.96
C LYS A 215 -15.43 -8.98 4.52
N VAL A 216 -14.29 -8.45 4.07
CA VAL A 216 -14.11 -7.98 2.69
C VAL A 216 -14.25 -9.14 1.70
N LEU A 217 -13.65 -10.31 1.98
CA LEU A 217 -13.81 -11.49 1.11
C LEU A 217 -15.27 -11.90 0.98
N LYS A 218 -15.99 -11.96 2.11
CA LYS A 218 -17.43 -12.26 2.12
C LYS A 218 -18.24 -11.24 1.33
N GLU A 219 -17.90 -9.96 1.45
CA GLU A 219 -18.56 -8.88 0.72
C GLU A 219 -18.34 -8.99 -0.79
N ILE A 220 -17.10 -9.23 -1.23
CA ILE A 220 -16.78 -9.40 -2.65
C ILE A 220 -17.52 -10.62 -3.22
N SER A 221 -17.57 -11.74 -2.48
CA SER A 221 -18.30 -12.94 -2.91
C SER A 221 -19.82 -12.78 -2.90
N ALA A 222 -20.37 -11.86 -2.11
CA ALA A 222 -21.81 -11.57 -2.09
C ALA A 222 -22.25 -10.62 -3.22
N VAL A 223 -21.30 -9.86 -3.79
CA VAL A 223 -21.53 -8.88 -4.85
C VAL A 223 -21.16 -9.44 -6.25
N SER A 224 -20.42 -10.55 -6.32
CA SER A 224 -19.98 -11.23 -7.56
C SER A 224 -20.98 -12.22 -8.12
#